data_AF-A0A0G2FGN3-F1
#
_entry.id   AF-A0A0G2FGN3-F1
#
_cell.length_a   1.000
_cell.length_b   1.000
_cell.length_c   1.000
_cell.angle_alpha   90.00
_cell.angle_beta   90.00
_cell.angle_gamma   90.00
#
_symmetry.space_group_name_H-M   'P 1'
#
loop_
_entity.id
_entity.type
_entity.pdbx_description
1 polymer ?
#
loop_
_entity_poly.entity_id
_entity_poly.type
_entity_poly.pdbx_seq_one_letter_code
_entity_poly.pdbx_strand_id
1 'polypeptide(L)'
;MPALVNGYPTPAGYQAELAYIYNMVEVLSQQLAENKRALEDVVASVGRVRSRARTQSLGNEELLSSAAEDLGTQEANIDTTISLLTELFERAKFSRDEYRTLSTHYASVIAAMLKQLHDYKQKHVADVASWHRSYRAQLAEERAENTRLREQIWEMQAHAGKANENLRQFRSKYDEDGARWERRVDMKAIRQELRFWKRMAMPEMSDDDPYWSDDDDLVDHMEKLRLQEMEKKAAEEALAGVGAKWEV
;
A
#
# COMPACT_ATOMS: atom_id res chain seq x y z
N MET A 1 40.08 -82.09 -23.84
CA MET A 1 39.74 -83.35 -24.52
C MET A 1 39.99 -84.49 -23.55
N PRO A 2 38.91 -85.10 -23.03
CA PRO A 2 38.62 -86.51 -23.30
C PRO A 2 37.17 -86.65 -23.83
N ALA A 3 36.97 -87.31 -24.96
CA ALA A 3 36.75 -88.75 -25.15
C ALA A 3 35.26 -89.15 -24.97
N LEU A 4 34.67 -89.50 -26.11
CA LEU A 4 33.31 -89.98 -26.37
C LEU A 4 32.88 -91.12 -25.44
N VAL A 5 31.62 -91.08 -24.99
CA VAL A 5 30.86 -92.29 -24.64
C VAL A 5 29.55 -92.27 -25.45
N ASN A 6 29.38 -93.36 -26.20
CA ASN A 6 28.36 -93.63 -27.19
C ASN A 6 26.92 -93.53 -26.66
N GLY A 7 26.03 -93.20 -27.60
CA GLY A 7 24.58 -93.20 -27.46
C GLY A 7 23.99 -94.56 -27.09
N TYR A 8 23.29 -94.56 -25.97
CA TYR A 8 21.99 -95.19 -25.74
C TYR A 8 21.19 -94.23 -24.86
N PRO A 9 19.86 -94.04 -25.06
CA PRO A 9 19.08 -93.14 -24.23
C PRO A 9 19.04 -93.71 -22.81
N THR A 10 19.85 -93.13 -21.91
CA THR A 10 19.83 -93.47 -20.49
C THR A 10 18.42 -93.23 -19.96
N PRO A 11 17.77 -94.22 -19.31
CA PRO A 11 16.44 -94.04 -18.74
C PRO A 11 16.40 -92.81 -17.84
N ALA A 12 15.33 -92.01 -17.91
CA ALA A 12 15.23 -90.72 -17.23
C ALA A 12 15.55 -90.78 -15.71
N GLY A 13 15.35 -91.93 -15.05
CA GLY A 13 15.73 -92.16 -13.66
C GLY A 13 17.25 -92.17 -13.41
N TYR A 14 18.06 -92.71 -14.32
CA TYR A 14 19.52 -92.81 -14.14
C TYR A 14 20.20 -91.44 -14.20
N GLN A 15 19.69 -90.52 -15.03
CA GLN A 15 20.15 -89.12 -15.08
C GLN A 15 19.74 -88.34 -13.82
N ALA A 16 18.56 -88.62 -13.25
CA ALA A 16 18.12 -88.02 -12.00
C ALA A 16 18.94 -88.53 -10.80
N GLU A 17 19.25 -89.83 -10.75
CA GLU A 17 20.12 -90.42 -9.73
C GLU A 17 21.57 -89.91 -9.84
N LEU A 18 22.12 -89.79 -11.05
CA LEU A 18 23.45 -89.20 -11.25
C LEU A 18 23.47 -87.73 -10.83
N ALA A 19 22.47 -86.92 -11.20
CA ALA A 19 22.37 -85.54 -10.75
C ALA A 19 22.26 -85.45 -9.22
N TYR A 20 21.52 -86.36 -8.58
CA TYR A 20 21.44 -86.45 -7.12
C TYR A 20 22.79 -86.80 -6.49
N ILE A 21 23.52 -87.77 -7.05
CA ILE A 21 24.86 -88.15 -6.57
C ILE A 21 25.86 -87.01 -6.77
N TYR A 22 25.84 -86.32 -7.91
CA TYR A 22 26.71 -85.16 -8.16
C TYR A 22 26.43 -84.02 -7.19
N ASN A 23 25.15 -83.67 -6.97
CA ASN A 23 24.78 -82.67 -5.97
C ASN A 23 25.20 -83.10 -4.54
N MET A 24 25.04 -84.37 -4.19
CA MET A 24 25.46 -84.88 -2.88
C MET A 24 26.98 -84.84 -2.71
N VAL A 25 27.75 -85.17 -3.75
CA VAL A 25 29.22 -85.06 -3.74
C VAL A 25 29.67 -83.61 -3.67
N GLU A 26 28.99 -82.69 -4.37
CA GLU A 26 29.27 -81.26 -4.29
C GLU A 26 29.02 -80.73 -2.88
N VAL A 27 27.88 -81.07 -2.27
CA VAL A 27 27.57 -80.73 -0.86
C VAL A 27 28.59 -81.32 0.10
N LEU A 28 28.99 -82.58 -0.07
CA LEU A 28 30.02 -83.22 0.76
C LEU A 28 31.40 -82.56 0.58
N SER A 29 31.73 -82.13 -0.63
CA SER A 29 32.99 -81.41 -0.91
C SER A 29 33.01 -80.03 -0.25
N GLN A 30 31.86 -79.36 -0.24
CA GLN A 30 31.68 -78.07 0.43
C GLN A 30 31.77 -78.23 1.95
N GLN A 31 31.09 -79.23 2.51
CA GLN A 31 31.19 -79.58 3.93
C GLN A 31 32.63 -79.98 4.32
N LEU A 32 33.35 -80.70 3.47
CA LEU A 32 34.74 -81.06 3.73
C LEU A 32 35.65 -79.83 3.73
N ALA A 33 35.42 -78.88 2.82
CA ALA A 33 36.15 -77.62 2.80
C ALA A 33 35.87 -76.76 4.04
N GLU A 34 34.62 -76.72 4.50
CA GLU A 34 34.24 -76.07 5.75
C GLU A 34 34.88 -76.76 6.97
N ASN A 35 34.86 -78.09 7.03
CA ASN A 35 35.50 -78.85 8.10
C ASN A 35 37.02 -78.64 8.14
N LYS A 36 37.69 -78.53 6.99
CA LYS A 36 39.13 -78.22 6.94
C LYS A 36 39.41 -76.83 7.50
N ARG A 37 38.63 -75.82 7.12
CA ARG A 37 38.77 -74.46 7.66
C ARG A 37 38.51 -74.43 9.17
N ALA A 38 37.46 -75.09 9.65
CA ALA A 38 37.16 -75.18 11.07
C ALA A 38 38.30 -75.87 11.85
N LEU A 39 38.88 -76.94 11.31
CA LEU A 39 40.03 -77.61 11.92
C LEU A 39 41.29 -76.74 11.93
N GLU A 40 41.55 -75.98 10.88
CA GLU A 40 42.66 -75.02 10.83
C GLU A 40 42.51 -73.94 11.92
N ASP A 41 41.30 -73.40 12.11
CA ASP A 41 41.00 -72.44 13.16
C ASP A 41 41.14 -73.03 14.57
N VAL A 42 40.72 -74.28 14.77
CA VAL A 42 40.90 -75.01 16.03
C VAL A 42 42.39 -75.28 16.30
N VAL A 43 43.16 -75.70 15.30
CA VAL A 43 44.59 -75.92 15.47
C VAL A 43 45.32 -74.61 15.77
N ALA A 44 44.93 -73.51 15.12
CA ALA A 44 45.47 -72.18 15.38
C ALA A 44 45.09 -71.67 16.79
N SER A 45 43.88 -71.93 17.27
CA SER A 45 43.46 -71.57 18.62
C SER A 45 44.19 -72.39 19.69
N VAL A 46 44.31 -73.71 19.51
CA VAL A 46 45.10 -74.59 20.38
C VAL A 46 46.58 -74.20 20.37
N GLY A 47 47.13 -73.82 19.21
CA GLY A 47 48.49 -73.29 19.09
C GLY A 47 48.72 -72.04 19.92
N ARG A 48 47.77 -71.10 19.92
CA ARG A 48 47.78 -69.88 20.75
C ARG A 48 47.68 -70.21 22.24
N VAL A 49 46.76 -71.09 22.64
CA VAL A 49 46.60 -71.54 24.04
C VAL A 49 47.87 -72.21 24.56
N ARG A 50 48.45 -73.12 23.77
CA ARG A 50 49.71 -73.81 24.12
C ARG A 50 50.91 -72.85 24.18
N SER A 51 50.97 -71.86 23.28
CA SER A 51 52.02 -70.83 23.33
C SER A 51 51.90 -70.02 24.62
N ARG A 52 50.69 -69.60 24.98
CA ARG A 52 50.41 -68.82 26.20
C ARG A 52 50.73 -69.60 27.47
N ALA A 53 50.29 -70.86 27.54
CA ALA A 53 50.64 -71.83 28.57
C ALA A 53 52.15 -71.91 28.81
N ARG A 54 52.91 -72.04 27.72
CA ARG A 54 54.37 -72.17 27.76
C ARG A 54 55.06 -70.88 28.16
N THR A 55 54.59 -69.73 27.71
CA THR A 55 55.20 -68.42 28.04
C THR A 55 54.96 -68.00 29.49
N GLN A 56 53.86 -68.44 30.10
CA GLN A 56 53.47 -68.06 31.46
C GLN A 56 53.70 -69.18 32.49
N SER A 57 54.22 -70.34 32.08
CA SER A 57 54.46 -71.53 32.93
C SER A 57 53.23 -71.99 33.72
N LEU A 58 52.04 -71.83 33.14
CA LEU A 58 50.76 -72.12 33.81
C LEU A 58 50.37 -73.60 33.65
N GLY A 59 49.79 -74.18 34.70
CA GLY A 59 49.12 -75.48 34.63
C GLY A 59 47.78 -75.41 33.87
N ASN A 60 47.22 -76.56 33.46
CA ASN A 60 45.93 -76.61 32.74
C ASN A 60 44.79 -75.95 33.53
N GLU A 61 44.74 -76.14 34.86
CA GLU A 61 43.74 -75.55 35.75
C GLU A 61 43.86 -74.01 35.80
N GLU A 62 45.08 -73.50 35.90
CA GLU A 62 45.38 -72.05 35.96
C GLU A 62 45.13 -71.35 34.62
N LEU A 63 45.35 -72.04 33.50
CA LEU A 63 44.98 -71.54 32.17
C LEU A 63 43.48 -71.44 31.98
N LEU A 64 42.73 -72.45 32.43
CA LEU A 64 41.27 -72.43 32.39
C LEU A 64 40.72 -71.31 33.27
N SER A 65 41.29 -71.10 34.46
CA SER A 65 40.93 -70.00 35.36
C SER A 65 41.23 -68.62 34.74
N SER A 66 42.44 -68.43 34.21
CA SER A 66 42.83 -67.18 33.55
C SER A 66 42.00 -66.90 32.30
N ALA A 67 41.70 -67.91 31.49
CA ALA A 67 40.84 -67.75 30.32
C ALA A 67 39.40 -67.43 30.72
N ALA A 68 38.89 -68.03 31.81
CA ALA A 68 37.57 -67.72 32.35
C ALA A 68 37.49 -66.28 32.90
N GLU A 69 38.54 -65.80 33.58
CA GLU A 69 38.63 -64.39 34.03
C GLU A 69 38.75 -63.41 32.86
N ASP A 70 39.57 -63.70 31.85
CA ASP A 70 39.69 -62.88 30.64
C ASP A 70 38.34 -62.82 29.90
N LEU A 71 37.62 -63.95 29.79
CA LEU A 71 36.29 -64.00 29.20
C LEU A 71 35.27 -63.20 30.01
N GLY A 72 35.24 -63.36 31.35
CA GLY A 72 34.31 -62.63 32.21
C GLY A 72 34.57 -61.11 32.24
N THR A 73 35.83 -60.69 32.21
CA THR A 73 36.19 -59.26 32.10
C THR A 73 35.86 -58.70 30.72
N GLN A 74 36.05 -59.48 29.65
CA GLN A 74 35.65 -59.09 28.30
C GLN A 74 34.12 -59.01 28.17
N GLU A 75 33.36 -59.93 28.77
CA GLU A 75 31.89 -59.94 28.79
C GLU A 75 31.35 -58.71 29.54
N ALA A 76 31.86 -58.40 30.73
CA ALA A 76 31.48 -57.18 31.46
C ALA A 76 31.83 -55.88 30.71
N ASN A 77 32.94 -55.87 29.95
CA ASN A 77 33.31 -54.73 29.11
C ASN A 77 32.38 -54.60 27.89
N ILE A 78 31.91 -55.72 27.34
CA ILE A 78 30.92 -55.73 26.26
C ILE A 78 29.57 -55.20 26.78
N ASP A 79 29.12 -55.62 27.95
CA ASP A 79 27.85 -55.12 28.51
C ASP A 79 27.87 -53.62 28.80
N THR A 80 28.98 -53.12 29.35
CA THR A 80 29.14 -51.68 29.61
C THR A 80 29.20 -50.87 28.33
N THR A 81 29.89 -51.35 27.29
CA THR A 81 29.92 -50.68 25.98
C THR A 81 28.57 -50.73 25.28
N ILE A 82 27.84 -51.84 25.35
CA ILE A 82 26.46 -51.94 24.82
C ILE A 82 25.57 -50.92 25.52
N SER A 83 25.65 -50.82 26.85
CA SER A 83 24.82 -49.89 27.63
C SER A 83 25.12 -48.42 27.33
N LEU A 84 26.39 -48.07 27.10
CA LEU A 84 26.79 -46.72 26.69
C LEU A 84 26.30 -46.41 25.26
N LEU A 85 26.45 -47.37 24.35
CA LEU A 85 26.04 -47.20 22.96
C LEU A 85 24.52 -47.07 22.82
N THR A 86 23.74 -47.80 23.62
CA THR A 86 22.29 -47.66 23.65
C THR A 86 21.87 -46.29 24.17
N GLU A 87 22.46 -45.80 25.25
CA GLU A 87 22.18 -44.45 25.79
C GLU A 87 22.51 -43.35 24.76
N LEU A 88 23.70 -43.41 24.15
CA LEU A 88 24.11 -42.45 23.12
C LEU A 88 23.19 -42.50 21.90
N PHE A 89 22.74 -43.70 21.52
CA PHE A 89 21.81 -43.88 20.42
C PHE A 89 20.42 -43.30 20.72
N GLU A 90 19.90 -43.48 21.93
CA GLU A 90 18.65 -42.85 22.36
C GLU A 90 18.76 -41.32 22.37
N ARG A 91 19.85 -40.77 22.91
CA ARG A 91 20.11 -39.33 22.89
C ARG A 91 20.23 -38.78 21.47
N ALA A 92 20.90 -39.51 20.58
CA ALA A 92 21.01 -39.15 19.18
C ALA A 92 19.65 -39.17 18.47
N LYS A 93 18.80 -40.18 18.74
CA LYS A 93 17.43 -40.24 18.23
C LYS A 93 16.58 -39.06 18.71
N PHE A 94 16.64 -38.76 20.01
CA PHE A 94 15.88 -37.66 20.58
C PHE A 94 16.27 -36.32 19.94
N SER A 95 17.58 -36.02 19.87
CA SER A 95 18.06 -34.79 19.21
C SER A 95 17.67 -34.73 17.72
N ARG A 96 17.76 -35.84 16.98
CA ARG A 96 17.30 -35.92 15.59
C ARG A 96 15.82 -35.54 15.47
N ASP A 97 14.98 -36.07 16.37
CA ASP A 97 13.54 -35.82 16.34
C ASP A 97 13.23 -34.36 16.71
N GLU A 98 13.97 -33.75 17.64
CA GLU A 98 13.90 -32.31 17.94
C GLU A 98 14.32 -31.43 16.75
N TYR A 99 15.41 -31.76 16.05
CA TYR A 99 15.81 -31.01 14.86
C TYR A 99 14.78 -31.15 13.73
N ARG A 100 14.14 -32.31 13.63
CA ARG A 100 13.07 -32.53 12.65
C ARG A 100 11.85 -31.67 12.98
N THR A 101 11.40 -31.64 14.23
CA THR A 101 10.26 -30.79 14.63
C THR A 101 10.59 -29.32 14.41
N LEU A 102 11.77 -28.87 14.82
CA LEU A 102 12.22 -27.50 14.60
C LEU A 102 12.23 -27.13 13.11
N SER A 103 12.75 -28.00 12.24
CA SER A 103 12.72 -27.81 10.78
C SER A 103 11.30 -27.66 10.25
N THR A 104 10.35 -28.50 10.72
CA THR A 104 8.94 -28.38 10.31
C THR A 104 8.29 -27.08 10.79
N HIS A 105 8.64 -26.58 11.97
CA HIS A 105 8.18 -25.29 12.47
C HIS A 105 8.73 -24.13 11.65
N TYR A 106 10.02 -24.15 11.30
CA TYR A 106 10.57 -23.14 10.40
C TYR A 106 9.89 -23.14 9.03
N ALA A 107 9.66 -24.32 8.45
CA ALA A 107 8.97 -24.42 7.17
C ALA A 107 7.54 -23.85 7.24
N SER A 108 6.80 -24.11 8.31
CA SER A 108 5.43 -23.59 8.47
C SER A 108 5.40 -22.08 8.69
N VAL A 109 6.32 -21.53 9.50
CA VAL A 109 6.44 -20.09 9.74
C VAL A 109 6.81 -19.35 8.45
N ILE A 110 7.79 -19.86 7.69
CA ILE A 110 8.20 -19.24 6.42
C ILE A 110 7.04 -19.28 5.41
N ALA A 111 6.31 -20.40 5.32
CA ALA A 111 5.14 -20.49 4.46
C ALA A 111 4.04 -19.50 4.86
N ALA A 112 3.80 -19.31 6.15
CA ALA A 112 2.84 -18.34 6.66
C ALA A 112 3.27 -16.89 6.36
N MET A 113 4.54 -16.56 6.58
CA MET A 113 5.10 -15.25 6.25
C MET A 113 4.99 -14.95 4.74
N LEU A 114 5.30 -15.94 3.89
CA LEU A 114 5.17 -15.80 2.43
C LEU A 114 3.71 -15.50 2.04
N LYS A 115 2.75 -16.21 2.63
CA LYS A 115 1.32 -15.98 2.38
C LYS A 115 0.90 -14.57 2.79
N GLN A 116 1.30 -14.12 3.99
CA GLN A 116 1.01 -12.77 4.45
C GLN A 116 1.63 -11.68 3.56
N LEU A 117 2.85 -11.90 3.06
CA LEU A 117 3.50 -10.98 2.13
C LEU A 117 2.76 -10.91 0.79
N HIS A 118 2.29 -12.04 0.26
CA HIS A 118 1.47 -12.05 -0.95
C HIS A 118 0.16 -11.31 -0.75
N ASP A 119 -0.56 -11.59 0.33
CA ASP A 119 -1.84 -10.94 0.65
C ASP A 119 -1.65 -9.43 0.85
N TYR A 120 -0.59 -9.03 1.56
CA TYR A 120 -0.23 -7.63 1.77
C TYR A 120 0.07 -6.93 0.44
N LYS A 121 0.93 -7.52 -0.40
CA LYS A 121 1.30 -6.95 -1.70
C LYS A 121 0.07 -6.75 -2.58
N GLN A 122 -0.82 -7.75 -2.64
CA GLN A 122 -2.05 -7.66 -3.43
C GLN A 122 -2.96 -6.53 -2.96
N LYS A 123 -3.23 -6.44 -1.65
CA LYS A 123 -4.03 -5.37 -1.06
C LYS A 123 -3.40 -4.00 -1.29
N HIS A 124 -2.12 -3.86 -0.98
CA HIS A 124 -1.39 -2.61 -1.15
C HIS A 124 -1.42 -2.10 -2.60
N VAL A 125 -1.21 -2.98 -3.58
CA VAL A 125 -1.28 -2.57 -5.00
C VAL A 125 -2.71 -2.16 -5.38
N ALA A 126 -3.73 -2.87 -4.89
CA ALA A 126 -5.13 -2.52 -5.15
C ALA A 126 -5.51 -1.17 -4.52
N ASP A 127 -5.08 -0.92 -3.29
CA ASP A 127 -5.36 0.31 -2.55
C ASP A 127 -4.64 1.52 -3.16
N VAL A 128 -3.36 1.37 -3.52
CA VAL A 128 -2.62 2.44 -4.20
C VAL A 128 -3.21 2.73 -5.59
N ALA A 129 -3.61 1.70 -6.32
CA ALA A 129 -4.27 1.89 -7.62
C ALA A 129 -5.63 2.57 -7.48
N SER A 130 -6.43 2.21 -6.47
CA SER A 130 -7.74 2.84 -6.22
C SER A 130 -7.57 4.30 -5.82
N TRP A 131 -6.60 4.61 -4.96
CA TRP A 131 -6.27 5.98 -4.56
C TRP A 131 -5.79 6.83 -5.75
N HIS A 132 -4.93 6.28 -6.60
CA HIS A 132 -4.50 6.97 -7.81
C HIS A 132 -5.63 7.21 -8.81
N ARG A 133 -6.64 6.33 -8.88
CA ARG A 133 -7.82 6.55 -9.73
C ARG A 133 -8.73 7.62 -9.15
N SER A 134 -9.02 7.58 -7.84
CA SER A 134 -9.88 8.57 -7.19
C SER A 134 -9.25 9.96 -7.23
N TYR A 135 -7.94 10.08 -6.97
CA TYR A 135 -7.23 11.36 -7.06
C TYR A 135 -7.21 11.93 -8.48
N ARG A 136 -7.02 11.07 -9.50
CA ARG A 136 -7.11 11.51 -10.91
C ARG A 136 -8.51 11.96 -11.29
N ALA A 137 -9.55 11.29 -10.79
CA ALA A 137 -10.94 11.70 -11.02
C ALA A 137 -11.23 13.06 -10.38
N GLN A 138 -10.84 13.27 -9.12
CA GLN A 138 -10.96 14.57 -8.45
C GLN A 138 -10.24 15.67 -9.22
N LEU A 139 -9.00 15.42 -9.66
CA LEU A 139 -8.24 16.41 -10.43
C LEU A 139 -8.89 16.73 -11.79
N ALA A 140 -9.57 15.77 -12.42
CA ALA A 140 -10.32 16.01 -13.65
C ALA A 140 -11.59 16.83 -13.40
N GLU A 141 -12.31 16.55 -12.32
CA GLU A 141 -13.49 17.29 -11.87
C GLU A 141 -13.15 18.75 -11.55
N GLU A 142 -12.10 18.99 -10.76
CA GLU A 142 -11.63 20.34 -10.42
C GLU A 142 -11.21 21.13 -11.67
N ARG A 143 -10.59 20.47 -12.65
CA ARG A 143 -10.24 21.11 -13.93
C ARG A 143 -11.47 21.46 -14.74
N ALA A 144 -12.47 20.56 -14.79
CA ALA A 144 -13.73 20.80 -15.49
C ALA A 144 -14.52 21.95 -14.86
N GLU A 145 -14.59 22.00 -13.52
CA GLU A 145 -15.24 23.09 -12.81
C GLU A 145 -14.47 24.40 -13.01
N ASN A 146 -13.13 24.38 -13.00
CA ASN A 146 -12.33 25.59 -13.29
C ASN A 146 -12.59 26.12 -14.70
N THR A 147 -12.65 25.25 -15.71
CA THR A 147 -12.99 25.67 -17.09
C THR A 147 -14.40 26.24 -17.15
N ARG A 148 -15.37 25.61 -16.51
CA ARG A 148 -16.76 26.08 -16.45
C ARG A 148 -16.88 27.46 -15.80
N LEU A 149 -16.19 27.69 -14.69
CA LEU A 149 -16.19 28.99 -14.02
C LEU A 149 -15.53 30.08 -14.89
N ARG A 150 -14.45 29.75 -15.60
CA ARG A 150 -13.82 30.70 -16.55
C ARG A 150 -14.76 31.05 -17.70
N GLU A 151 -15.46 30.06 -18.26
CA GLU A 151 -16.47 30.28 -19.30
C GLU A 151 -17.58 31.20 -18.80
N GLN A 152 -18.13 30.95 -17.60
CA GLN A 152 -19.15 31.82 -17.00
C GLN A 152 -18.65 33.26 -16.80
N ILE A 153 -17.42 33.44 -16.33
CA ILE A 153 -16.82 34.77 -16.18
C ILE A 153 -16.66 35.46 -17.53
N TRP A 154 -16.21 34.73 -18.56
CA TRP A 154 -16.09 35.28 -19.92
C TRP A 154 -17.45 35.67 -20.51
N GLU A 155 -18.47 34.84 -20.34
CA GLU A 155 -19.84 35.16 -20.75
C GLU A 155 -20.33 36.42 -20.02
N MET A 156 -20.19 36.48 -18.70
CA MET A 156 -20.57 37.64 -17.90
C MET A 156 -19.84 38.92 -18.36
N GLN A 157 -18.53 38.83 -18.61
CA GLN A 157 -17.73 39.96 -19.10
C GLN A 157 -18.16 40.38 -20.51
N ALA A 158 -18.44 39.44 -21.40
CA ALA A 158 -18.95 39.73 -22.73
C ALA A 158 -20.32 40.41 -22.68
N HIS A 159 -21.23 39.92 -21.82
CA HIS A 159 -22.54 40.53 -21.60
C HIS A 159 -22.44 41.94 -21.01
N ALA A 160 -21.59 42.13 -20.00
CA ALA A 160 -21.34 43.44 -19.40
C ALA A 160 -20.70 44.41 -20.41
N GLY A 161 -19.76 43.93 -21.24
CA GLY A 161 -19.15 44.71 -22.31
C GLY A 161 -20.18 45.17 -23.34
N LYS A 162 -21.05 44.27 -23.79
CA LYS A 162 -22.15 44.60 -24.72
C LYS A 162 -23.16 45.57 -24.09
N ALA A 163 -23.50 45.41 -22.82
CA ALA A 163 -24.38 46.33 -22.12
C ALA A 163 -23.77 47.74 -22.01
N ASN A 164 -22.49 47.84 -21.66
CA ASN A 164 -21.76 49.11 -21.61
C ASN A 164 -21.68 49.78 -22.98
N GLU A 165 -21.42 49.01 -24.04
CA GLU A 165 -21.40 49.52 -25.41
C GLU A 165 -22.79 50.04 -25.81
N ASN A 166 -23.85 49.30 -25.52
CA ASN A 166 -25.23 49.75 -25.76
C ASN A 166 -25.55 51.05 -25.00
N LEU A 167 -25.10 51.20 -23.75
CA LEU A 167 -25.27 52.44 -22.97
C LEU A 167 -24.50 53.62 -23.57
N ARG A 168 -23.27 53.39 -24.04
CA ARG A 168 -22.47 54.42 -24.74
C ARG A 168 -23.13 54.85 -26.04
N GLN A 169 -23.59 53.89 -26.84
CA GLN A 169 -24.32 54.19 -28.08
C GLN A 169 -25.63 54.92 -27.81
N PHE A 170 -26.36 54.53 -26.77
CA PHE A 170 -27.55 55.24 -26.33
C PHE A 170 -27.24 56.69 -25.96
N ARG A 171 -26.20 56.91 -25.14
CA ARG A 171 -25.77 58.26 -24.74
C ARG A 171 -25.35 59.10 -25.95
N SER A 172 -24.53 58.56 -26.85
CA SER A 172 -24.09 59.25 -28.07
C SER A 172 -25.29 59.70 -28.90
N LYS A 173 -26.21 58.77 -29.21
CA LYS A 173 -27.43 59.07 -29.99
C LYS A 173 -28.36 60.06 -29.27
N TYR A 174 -28.43 59.99 -27.95
CA TYR A 174 -29.26 60.89 -27.14
C TYR A 174 -28.70 62.32 -27.09
N ASP A 175 -27.38 62.46 -27.04
CA ASP A 175 -26.69 63.76 -27.08
C ASP A 175 -26.65 64.34 -28.51
N GLU A 176 -26.57 63.50 -29.54
CA GLU A 176 -26.57 63.87 -30.96
C GLU A 176 -27.96 64.22 -31.55
N ASP A 177 -29.06 63.93 -30.84
CA ASP A 177 -30.41 64.30 -31.30
C ASP A 177 -30.62 65.82 -31.22
N GLY A 178 -30.23 66.52 -32.29
CA GLY A 178 -30.38 67.96 -32.46
C GLY A 178 -31.82 68.42 -32.29
N ALA A 179 -32.81 67.66 -32.78
CA ALA A 179 -34.22 67.99 -32.63
C ALA A 179 -34.66 67.97 -31.16
N ARG A 180 -34.04 67.15 -30.31
CA ARG A 180 -34.29 67.17 -28.87
C ARG A 180 -33.64 68.38 -28.20
N TRP A 181 -32.41 68.72 -28.58
CA TRP A 181 -31.76 69.94 -28.11
C TRP A 181 -32.58 71.18 -28.46
N GLU A 182 -32.98 71.31 -29.73
CA GLU A 182 -33.86 72.37 -30.22
C GLU A 182 -35.17 72.40 -29.43
N ARG A 183 -35.88 71.28 -29.28
CA ARG A 183 -37.09 71.19 -28.44
C ARG A 183 -36.87 71.69 -27.00
N ARG A 184 -35.72 71.39 -26.39
CA ARG A 184 -35.38 71.88 -25.03
C ARG A 184 -35.11 73.38 -25.02
N VAL A 185 -34.39 73.90 -26.01
CA VAL A 185 -34.10 75.33 -26.16
C VAL A 185 -35.38 76.10 -26.44
N ASP A 186 -36.21 75.64 -27.36
CA ASP A 186 -37.50 76.24 -27.72
C ASP A 186 -38.44 76.25 -26.52
N MET A 187 -38.55 75.14 -25.79
CA MET A 187 -39.36 75.10 -24.55
C MET A 187 -38.85 76.10 -23.51
N LYS A 188 -37.53 76.29 -23.40
CA LYS A 188 -36.95 77.31 -22.51
C LYS A 188 -37.25 78.71 -23.00
N ALA A 189 -37.12 78.97 -24.30
CA ALA A 189 -37.41 80.26 -24.92
C ALA A 189 -38.89 80.63 -24.78
N ILE A 190 -39.82 79.71 -25.10
CA ILE A 190 -41.27 79.90 -24.91
C ILE A 190 -41.59 80.21 -23.45
N ARG A 191 -40.98 79.50 -22.50
CA ARG A 191 -41.16 79.80 -21.06
C ARG A 191 -40.66 81.19 -20.70
N GLN A 192 -39.53 81.64 -21.24
CA GLN A 192 -39.01 82.99 -21.03
C GLN A 192 -39.89 84.07 -21.66
N GLU A 193 -40.40 83.84 -22.88
CA GLU A 193 -41.34 84.74 -23.55
C GLU A 193 -42.65 84.86 -22.75
N LEU A 194 -43.18 83.74 -22.27
CA LEU A 194 -44.38 83.71 -21.45
C LEU A 194 -44.19 84.47 -20.13
N ARG A 195 -42.99 84.39 -19.51
CA ARG A 195 -42.62 85.24 -18.36
C ARG A 195 -42.53 86.72 -18.73
N PHE A 196 -41.92 87.05 -19.87
CA PHE A 196 -41.82 88.42 -20.36
C PHE A 196 -43.22 89.03 -20.55
N TRP A 197 -44.10 88.32 -21.24
CA TRP A 197 -45.48 88.75 -21.45
C TRP A 197 -46.27 88.84 -20.15
N LYS A 198 -46.05 87.91 -19.20
CA LYS A 198 -46.65 88.00 -17.85
C LYS A 198 -46.24 89.30 -17.14
N ARG A 199 -44.94 89.64 -17.13
CA ARG A 199 -44.46 90.90 -16.53
C ARG A 199 -45.05 92.14 -17.20
N MET A 200 -45.21 92.11 -18.52
CA MET A 200 -45.82 93.20 -19.28
C MET A 200 -47.33 93.34 -19.02
N ALA A 201 -48.04 92.22 -18.87
CA ALA A 201 -49.49 92.21 -18.68
C ALA A 201 -49.92 92.38 -17.21
N MET A 202 -49.08 91.98 -16.25
CA MET A 202 -49.37 92.03 -14.81
C MET A 202 -48.15 92.53 -14.01
N PRO A 203 -47.88 93.85 -14.01
CA PRO A 203 -46.71 94.43 -13.33
C PRO A 203 -46.79 94.41 -11.79
N GLU A 204 -47.98 94.27 -11.22
CA GLU A 204 -48.20 94.29 -9.76
C GLU A 204 -48.04 92.91 -9.09
N MET A 205 -47.90 91.84 -9.87
CA MET A 205 -47.66 90.48 -9.36
C MET A 205 -46.18 90.29 -9.02
N SER A 206 -45.88 89.71 -7.86
CA SER A 206 -44.50 89.39 -7.45
C SER A 206 -43.87 88.33 -8.35
N ASP A 207 -42.58 88.47 -8.64
CA ASP A 207 -41.82 87.53 -9.47
C ASP A 207 -41.71 86.12 -8.85
N ASP A 208 -41.85 86.01 -7.52
CA ASP A 208 -41.85 84.75 -6.75
C ASP A 208 -43.25 84.11 -6.70
N ASP A 209 -43.74 83.64 -7.85
CA ASP A 209 -44.97 82.85 -7.94
C ASP A 209 -44.65 81.34 -7.73
N PRO A 210 -45.15 80.66 -6.70
CA PRO A 210 -44.84 79.24 -6.43
C PRO A 210 -45.25 78.30 -7.56
N TYR A 211 -46.20 78.69 -8.40
CA TYR A 211 -46.67 77.84 -9.47
C TYR A 211 -45.69 77.88 -10.66
N TRP A 212 -45.06 79.04 -10.90
CA TRP A 212 -44.35 79.34 -12.16
C TRP A 212 -42.92 79.88 -11.94
N SER A 213 -42.43 80.05 -10.71
CA SER A 213 -41.06 80.50 -10.40
C SER A 213 -40.03 79.40 -10.68
N ASP A 214 -38.79 79.82 -10.83
CA ASP A 214 -37.68 79.18 -11.53
C ASP A 214 -37.10 77.90 -10.88
N ASP A 215 -37.88 77.19 -10.07
CA ASP A 215 -37.33 76.35 -9.02
C ASP A 215 -37.64 74.84 -9.19
N ASP A 216 -38.28 74.42 -10.29
CA ASP A 216 -38.53 73.00 -10.56
C ASP A 216 -37.39 72.27 -11.29
N ASP A 217 -36.33 72.98 -11.68
CA ASP A 217 -35.21 72.40 -12.43
C ASP A 217 -33.88 72.62 -11.67
N LEU A 218 -33.65 71.90 -10.55
CA LEU A 218 -32.35 71.25 -10.15
C LEU A 218 -32.20 70.93 -8.65
N VAL A 219 -33.00 71.51 -7.75
CA VAL A 219 -32.93 71.20 -6.30
C VAL A 219 -34.30 70.70 -5.84
N ASP A 220 -34.34 69.46 -5.37
CA ASP A 220 -35.51 68.85 -4.72
C ASP A 220 -36.11 69.86 -3.71
N HIS A 221 -37.44 70.03 -3.73
CA HIS A 221 -38.19 70.82 -2.75
C HIS A 221 -37.70 70.53 -1.31
N MET A 222 -37.38 69.28 -1.02
CA MET A 222 -36.87 68.86 0.29
C MET A 222 -35.46 69.41 0.59
N GLU A 223 -34.60 69.51 -0.41
CA GLU A 223 -33.24 70.04 -0.26
C GLU A 223 -33.26 71.56 -0.10
N LYS A 224 -34.23 72.27 -0.68
CA LYS A 224 -34.43 73.71 -0.42
C LYS A 224 -34.89 74.00 1.00
N LEU A 225 -35.83 73.21 1.52
CA LEU A 225 -36.26 73.33 2.92
C LEU A 225 -35.06 73.11 3.87
N ARG A 226 -34.25 72.09 3.58
CA ARG A 226 -33.02 71.82 4.33
C ARG A 226 -32.03 73.00 4.26
N LEU A 227 -31.81 73.59 3.08
CA LEU A 227 -30.92 74.75 2.94
C LEU A 227 -31.44 75.98 3.70
N GLN A 228 -32.74 76.25 3.66
CA GLN A 228 -33.34 77.34 4.45
C GLN A 228 -33.22 77.10 5.96
N GLU A 229 -33.36 75.86 6.43
CA GLU A 229 -33.13 75.52 7.83
C GLU A 229 -31.65 75.68 8.22
N MET A 230 -30.72 75.31 7.34
CA MET A 230 -29.29 75.51 7.55
C MET A 230 -28.93 76.99 7.56
N GLU A 231 -29.51 77.81 6.68
CA GLU A 231 -29.32 79.27 6.67
C GLU A 231 -29.90 79.93 7.92
N LYS A 232 -31.07 79.49 8.40
CA LYS A 232 -31.64 79.96 9.67
C LYS A 232 -30.74 79.63 10.86
N LYS A 233 -30.24 78.39 10.94
CA LYS A 233 -29.29 77.99 11.99
C LYS A 233 -27.97 78.76 11.91
N ALA A 234 -27.43 78.96 10.72
CA ALA A 234 -26.22 79.75 10.52
C ALA A 234 -26.44 81.23 10.90
N ALA A 235 -27.61 81.79 10.63
CA ALA A 235 -27.98 83.14 11.05
C ALA A 235 -28.14 83.25 12.57
N GLU A 236 -28.77 82.25 13.22
CA GLU A 236 -28.89 82.15 14.67
C GLU A 236 -27.51 82.01 15.35
N GLU A 237 -26.62 81.18 14.79
CA GLU A 237 -25.24 81.03 15.27
C GLU A 237 -24.40 82.29 15.03
N ALA A 238 -24.59 82.99 13.90
CA ALA A 238 -23.95 84.28 13.66
C ALA A 238 -24.45 85.35 14.64
N LEU A 239 -25.74 85.37 14.96
CA LEU A 239 -26.32 86.30 15.94
C LEU A 239 -25.82 85.98 17.37
N ALA A 240 -25.72 84.69 17.72
CA ALA A 240 -25.13 84.24 18.99
C ALA A 240 -23.62 84.53 19.07
N GLY A 241 -22.89 84.40 17.96
CA GLY A 241 -21.47 84.74 17.85
C GLY A 241 -21.19 86.24 17.89
N VAL A 242 -22.13 87.08 17.43
CA VAL A 242 -22.08 88.54 17.61
C VAL A 242 -22.43 88.94 19.04
N GLY A 243 -23.33 88.22 19.72
CA GLY A 243 -23.63 88.41 21.15
C GLY A 243 -22.44 88.11 22.07
N ALA A 244 -21.62 87.11 21.73
CA ALA A 244 -20.44 86.73 22.51
C ALA A 244 -19.23 87.70 22.37
N LYS A 245 -19.27 88.66 21.43
CA LYS A 245 -18.15 89.57 21.15
C LYS A 245 -18.24 90.92 21.89
N TRP A 246 -19.30 91.15 22.67
CA TRP A 246 -19.53 92.40 23.43
C TRP A 246 -19.46 92.24 24.95
N GLU A 247 -19.02 91.09 25.48
CA GLU A 247 -18.68 90.94 26.90
C GLU A 247 -17.15 90.82 27.07
N VAL A 248 -16.49 91.98 27.12
CA VAL A 248 -15.16 92.18 27.73
C VAL A 248 -15.27 93.34 28.71
#